data_AF-A0AAX2CHN5-F1
#
_entry.id   AF-A0AAX2CHN5-F1
#
_cell.length_a   1.000
_cell.length_b   1.000
_cell.length_c   1.000
_cell.angle_alpha   90.00
_cell.angle_beta   90.00
_cell.angle_gamma   90.00
#
_symmetry.space_group_name_H-M   'P 1'
#
loop_
_entity.id
_entity.type
_entity.pdbx_description
1 polymer ?
#
loop_
_entity_poly.entity_id
_entity_poly.type
_entity_poly.pdbx_seq_one_letter_code
_entity_poly.pdbx_strand_id
1 'polypeptide(L)'
;MFGYRVKKGQKVLEVDANKAIIVRRLFELRRFCRHWSLAQLAERLNREGYRTEKGKRFTKVQVKRMLNRENFYRGVYTYGQIQTNGKHPAII
;
A
#
# COMPACT_ATOMS: atom_id res chain seq x y z
N MET A 1 5.16 -4.48 -6.25
CA MET A 1 4.74 -3.39 -5.35
C MET A 1 4.16 -4.01 -4.08
N PHE A 2 4.28 -3.40 -2.90
CA PHE A 2 3.69 -3.99 -1.69
C PHE A 2 2.17 -4.07 -1.87
N GLY A 3 1.53 -5.19 -1.53
CA GLY A 3 0.10 -5.42 -1.84
C GLY A 3 -0.17 -6.08 -3.19
N TYR A 4 0.84 -6.24 -4.05
CA TYR A 4 0.69 -6.86 -5.38
C TYR A 4 1.78 -7.90 -5.65
N ARG A 5 1.44 -8.94 -6.40
CA ARG A 5 2.35 -9.98 -6.90
C ARG A 5 2.33 -10.02 -8.42
N VAL A 6 3.45 -10.38 -9.02
CA VAL A 6 3.53 -10.67 -10.46
C VAL A 6 3.52 -12.18 -10.61
N LYS A 7 2.59 -12.73 -11.40
CA LYS A 7 2.60 -14.15 -11.72
C LYS A 7 3.63 -14.40 -12.82
N LYS A 8 4.49 -15.40 -12.65
CA LYS A 8 5.57 -15.72 -13.61
C LYS A 8 4.94 -15.99 -14.99
N GLY A 9 5.33 -15.22 -16.01
CA GLY A 9 4.77 -15.30 -17.36
C GLY A 9 3.61 -14.34 -17.69
N GLN A 10 3.07 -13.60 -16.71
CA GLN A 10 2.06 -12.56 -16.95
C GLN A 10 2.63 -11.15 -16.73
N LYS A 11 2.28 -10.22 -17.64
CA LYS A 11 2.59 -8.79 -17.51
C LYS A 11 1.61 -8.03 -16.59
N VAL A 12 0.67 -8.73 -15.96
CA VAL A 12 -0.40 -8.15 -15.14
C VAL A 12 -0.09 -8.36 -13.66
N LEU A 13 -0.29 -7.31 -12.86
CA LEU A 13 -0.16 -7.35 -11.40
C LEU A 13 -1.45 -7.90 -10.78
N GLU A 14 -1.33 -8.97 -10.01
CA GLU A 14 -2.41 -9.50 -9.19
C GLU A 14 -2.32 -8.91 -7.77
N VAL A 15 -3.46 -8.72 -7.11
CA VAL A 15 -3.50 -8.32 -5.71
C VAL A 15 -3.05 -9.48 -4.83
N ASP A 16 -2.10 -9.22 -3.94
CA ASP A 16 -1.72 -10.13 -2.86
C ASP A 16 -2.63 -9.84 -1.66
N ALA A 17 -3.67 -10.65 -1.47
CA ALA A 17 -4.73 -10.41 -0.48
C ALA A 17 -4.18 -10.15 0.93
N ASN A 18 -3.18 -10.92 1.36
CA ASN A 18 -2.58 -10.78 2.70
C ASN A 18 -1.90 -9.42 2.85
N LYS A 19 -1.18 -8.96 1.82
CA LYS A 19 -0.51 -7.65 1.85
C LYS A 19 -1.48 -6.50 1.58
N ALA A 20 -2.54 -6.73 0.82
CA ALA A 20 -3.56 -5.73 0.50
C ALA A 20 -4.36 -5.30 1.75
N ILE A 21 -4.61 -6.23 2.67
CA ILE A 21 -5.22 -5.91 3.98
C ILE A 21 -4.38 -4.87 4.72
N ILE A 22 -3.06 -5.01 4.72
CA ILE A 22 -2.15 -4.08 5.39
C ILE A 22 -2.18 -2.69 4.72
N VAL A 23 -2.24 -2.66 3.39
CA VAL A 23 -2.37 -1.41 2.62
C VAL A 23 -3.68 -0.71 3.00
N ARG A 24 -4.82 -1.42 2.94
CA ARG A 24 -6.13 -0.87 3.35
C ARG A 24 -6.08 -0.30 4.75
N ARG A 25 -5.56 -1.10 5.69
CA ARG A 25 -5.43 -0.70 7.09
C ARG A 25 -4.58 0.56 7.27
N LEU A 26 -3.48 0.68 6.55
CA LEU A 26 -2.64 1.88 6.60
C LEU A 26 -3.40 3.13 6.13
N PHE A 27 -4.16 3.04 5.04
CA PHE A 27 -4.94 4.18 4.52
C PHE A 27 -6.15 4.52 5.41
N GLU A 28 -6.78 3.53 6.04
CA GLU A 28 -7.77 3.76 7.09
C GLU A 28 -7.16 4.54 8.26
N LEU A 29 -6.03 4.07 8.81
CA LEU A 29 -5.32 4.77 9.89
C LEU A 29 -4.92 6.19 9.48
N ARG A 30 -4.47 6.39 8.23
CA ARG A 30 -4.12 7.72 7.72
C ARG A 30 -5.34 8.65 7.66
N ARG A 31 -6.52 8.12 7.31
CA ARG A 31 -7.78 8.86 7.23
C ARG A 31 -8.33 9.22 8.62
N PHE A 32 -8.36 8.26 9.55
CA PHE A 32 -8.91 8.47 10.89
C PHE A 32 -7.93 9.21 11.82
N CYS A 33 -6.63 9.00 11.66
CA CYS A 33 -5.59 9.58 12.50
C CYS A 33 -4.73 10.58 11.71
N ARG A 34 -5.34 11.66 11.19
CA ARG A 34 -4.68 12.65 10.31
C ARG A 34 -3.44 13.30 10.90
N HIS A 35 -3.36 13.41 12.23
CA HIS A 35 -2.23 14.02 12.95
C HIS A 35 -1.09 13.05 13.24
N TRP A 36 -1.27 11.75 13.01
CA TRP A 36 -0.23 10.77 13.29
C TRP A 36 0.94 10.90 12.32
N SER A 37 2.14 10.85 12.88
CA SER A 37 3.39 10.76 12.13
C SER A 37 3.52 9.42 11.42
N LEU A 38 4.40 9.38 10.41
CA LEU A 38 4.76 8.15 9.70
C LEU A 38 5.30 7.06 10.65
N ALA A 39 5.95 7.46 11.73
CA ALA A 39 6.45 6.54 12.75
C ALA A 39 5.32 5.94 13.58
N GLN A 40 4.33 6.75 14.01
CA GLN A 40 3.16 6.26 14.74
C GLN A 40 2.30 5.31 13.90
N LEU A 41 2.12 5.60 12.61
CA LEU A 41 1.46 4.68 11.68
C LEU A 41 2.21 3.35 11.56
N ALA A 42 3.54 3.39 11.43
CA ALA A 42 4.36 2.18 11.37
C ALA A 42 4.27 1.37 12.68
N GLU A 43 4.35 2.05 13.81
CA GLU A 43 4.21 1.43 15.13
C GLU A 43 2.85 0.76 15.29
N ARG A 44 1.77 1.43 14.88
CA ARG A 44 0.43 0.86 14.95
C ARG A 44 0.29 -0.41 14.12
N LEU A 45 0.78 -0.41 12.88
CA LEU A 45 0.79 -1.61 12.05
C LEU A 45 1.60 -2.74 12.71
N ASN A 46 2.74 -2.42 13.31
CA ASN A 46 3.59 -3.41 13.99
C ASN A 46 2.93 -3.98 15.25
N ARG A 47 2.20 -3.16 16.01
CA ARG A 47 1.42 -3.55 17.19
C ARG A 47 0.23 -4.44 16.82
N GLU A 48 -0.40 -4.18 15.68
CA GLU A 48 -1.45 -5.04 15.10
C GLU A 48 -0.90 -6.36 14.52
N GLY A 49 0.40 -6.63 14.65
CA GLY A 49 1.03 -7.88 14.22
C GLY A 49 1.45 -7.90 12.75
N TYR A 50 1.17 -6.84 11.99
CA TYR A 50 1.56 -6.80 10.58
C TYR A 50 3.08 -6.73 10.40
N ARG A 51 3.54 -7.40 9.35
CA ARG A 51 4.95 -7.51 8.97
C ARG A 51 5.14 -7.25 7.48
N THR A 52 6.36 -6.86 7.15
CA THR A 52 6.81 -6.70 5.76
C THR A 52 6.96 -8.07 5.09
N GLU A 53 7.20 -8.07 3.78
CA GLU A 53 7.37 -9.31 3.00
C GLU A 53 8.49 -10.22 3.51
N LYS A 54 9.51 -9.63 4.15
CA LYS A 54 10.63 -10.37 4.77
C LYS A 54 10.41 -10.67 6.25
N GLY A 55 9.17 -10.57 6.75
CA GLY A 55 8.84 -10.77 8.18
C GLY A 55 9.34 -9.68 9.13
N LYS A 56 9.96 -8.61 8.62
CA LYS A 56 10.48 -7.50 9.44
C LYS A 56 9.37 -6.52 9.84
N ARG A 57 9.60 -5.76 10.92
CA ARG A 57 8.75 -4.63 11.34
C ARG A 57 8.71 -3.53 10.27
N PHE A 58 7.58 -2.86 10.16
CA PHE A 58 7.41 -1.66 9.35
C PHE A 58 8.20 -0.48 9.92
N THR A 59 8.84 0.28 9.04
CA THR A 59 9.50 1.55 9.38
C THR A 59 8.74 2.73 8.80
N LYS A 60 9.01 3.94 9.32
CA LYS A 60 8.46 5.20 8.78
C LYS A 60 8.73 5.37 7.28
N VAL A 61 9.86 4.86 6.78
CA VAL A 61 10.25 4.93 5.37
C VAL A 61 9.34 4.04 4.51
N GLN A 62 9.00 2.85 4.99
CA GLN A 62 8.10 1.94 4.28
C GLN A 62 6.68 2.51 4.24
N VAL A 63 6.20 3.06 5.37
CA VAL A 63 4.91 3.76 5.42
C VAL A 63 4.87 4.93 4.43
N LYS A 64 5.90 5.79 4.42
CA LYS A 64 6.01 6.90 3.45
C LYS A 64 5.92 6.41 2.01
N ARG A 65 6.64 5.34 1.67
CA ARG A 65 6.63 4.75 0.32
C ARG A 65 5.26 4.19 -0.07
N MET A 66 4.49 3.66 0.88
CA MET A 66 3.13 3.18 0.63
C MET A 66 2.17 4.35 0.42
N LEU A 67 2.19 5.36 1.30
CA LEU A 67 1.32 6.54 1.18
C LEU A 67 1.60 7.34 -0.11
N ASN A 68 2.86 7.50 -0.50
CA ASN A 68 3.22 8.18 -1.76
C ASN A 68 2.68 7.49 -3.01
N ARG A 69 2.21 6.24 -2.91
CA ARG A 69 1.66 5.45 -4.02
C ARG A 69 0.14 5.31 -3.94
N GLU A 70 -0.53 6.23 -3.23
CA GLU A 70 -1.98 6.24 -3.08
C GLU A 70 -2.73 6.12 -4.41
N ASN A 71 -2.37 6.91 -5.43
CA ASN A 71 -3.02 6.86 -6.75
C ASN A 71 -2.98 5.46 -7.36
N PHE A 72 -1.82 4.80 -7.27
CA PHE A 72 -1.69 3.42 -7.74
C PHE A 72 -2.59 2.47 -6.96
N TYR A 73 -2.66 2.59 -5.64
CA TYR A 73 -3.56 1.75 -4.85
C TYR A 73 -5.04 2.01 -5.16
N ARG A 74 -5.40 3.22 -5.60
CA ARG A 74 -6.75 3.55 -6.10
C ARG A 74 -7.08 2.96 -7.48
N GLY A 75 -6.11 2.30 -8.12
CA GLY A 75 -6.28 1.81 -9.48
C GLY A 75 -6.17 2.91 -10.54
N VAL A 76 -5.69 4.10 -10.18
CA VAL A 76 -5.55 5.24 -11.10
C VAL A 76 -4.08 5.46 -11.39
N TYR A 77 -3.72 5.48 -12.67
CA TYR A 77 -2.38 5.87 -13.10
C TYR A 77 -2.45 7.27 -13.72
N THR A 78 -1.60 8.19 -13.24
CA THR A 78 -1.50 9.55 -13.79
C THR A 78 -0.22 9.65 -14.61
N TYR A 79 -0.32 9.95 -15.90
CA TYR A 79 0.82 10.27 -16.77
C TYR A 79 0.57 11.64 -17.40
N GLY A 80 1.36 12.65 -17.00
CA GLY A 80 1.09 14.04 -17.36
C GLY A 80 -0.24 14.53 -16.76
N GLN A 81 -1.13 15.07 -17.59
CA GLN A 81 -2.48 15.50 -17.21
C GLN A 81 -3.57 14.42 -17.38
N ILE A 82 -3.21 13.20 -17.79
CA ILE A 82 -4.18 12.13 -18.10
C ILE A 82 -4.28 11.18 -16.91
N GLN A 83 -5.47 11.07 -16.33
CA GLN A 83 -5.84 9.99 -15.40
C GLN A 83 -6.43 8.83 -16.21
N THR A 84 -5.86 7.64 -16.06
CA THR A 84 -6.38 6.41 -16.68
C THR A 84 -6.58 5.32 -15.64
N ASN A 85 -7.59 4.48 -15.83
CA ASN A 85 -7.80 3.29 -15.03
C ASN A 85 -6.66 2.29 -15.33
N GLY A 86 -5.84 2.01 -14.33
CA GLY A 86 -4.76 1.05 -14.43
C GLY A 86 -5.29 -0.35 -14.75
N LYS A 87 -4.51 -1.15 -15.49
CA LYS A 87 -4.84 -2.55 -15.80
C LYS A 87 -4.74 -3.51 -14.60
N HIS A 88 -4.55 -2.98 -13.38
CA HIS A 88 -4.42 -3.76 -12.15
C HIS A 88 -5.57 -3.44 -11.19
N PRO A 89 -5.97 -4.39 -10.33
CA PRO A 89 -7.08 -4.14 -9.41
C PRO A 89 -6.72 -3.06 -8.39
N ALA A 90 -7.69 -2.21 -8.04
CA ALA A 90 -7.56 -1.25 -6.94
C ALA A 90 -7.57 -1.99 -5.59
N ILE A 91 -6.79 -1.50 -4.63
CA ILE A 91 -6.78 -1.96 -3.24
C ILE A 91 -7.60 -1.02 -2.34
N ILE A 92 -7.58 0.29 -2.60
CA ILE A 92 -8.32 1.33 -1.83
C ILE A 92 -9.23 2.16 -2.72
#